data_AF-A0A179FK85-F1
#
_entry.id   AF-A0A179FK85-F1
#
_cell.length_a   1.000
_cell.length_b   1.000
_cell.length_c   1.000
_cell.angle_alpha   90.00
_cell.angle_beta   90.00
_cell.angle_gamma   90.00
#
_symmetry.space_group_name_H-M   'P 1'
#
loop_
_entity.id
_entity.type
_entity.pdbx_description
1 polymer ?
#
loop_
_entity_poly.entity_id
_entity_poly.type
_entity_poly.pdbx_seq_one_letter_code
_entity_poly.pdbx_strand_id
1 'polypeptide(L)'
;MDFVKSLLPEGKGILPYYMLVLSVISIGNCLQTYSTLHFTRRVYNGRFIRNTKLPPATATFNPEDSIDKLVPAQDDPKATDQMTPLAGRLFGTWTLITSIVRCYAAYNLHIGPVYNIAYWTYIVAFSHFASEKFIFKSMTFGLPQVFPFTLATCALIWMPLVRDHYVEIN
;
A
#
# COMPACT_ATOMS: atom_id res chain seq x y z
N MET A 1 21.66 22.22 -11.60
CA MET A 1 20.23 22.12 -11.97
C MET A 1 20.01 21.17 -13.14
N ASP A 2 21.02 20.92 -13.98
CA ASP A 2 20.87 20.13 -15.21
C ASP A 2 20.72 18.61 -14.97
N PHE A 3 21.38 18.06 -13.95
CA PHE A 3 21.23 16.65 -13.57
C PHE A 3 19.80 16.29 -13.10
N VAL A 4 19.12 17.21 -12.41
CA VAL A 4 17.73 16.99 -11.97
C VAL A 4 16.80 17.01 -13.18
N LYS A 5 17.01 17.94 -14.12
CA LYS A 5 16.23 18.01 -15.35
C LYS A 5 16.38 16.75 -16.20
N SER A 6 17.58 16.17 -16.32
CA SER A 6 17.78 14.93 -17.07
C SER A 6 17.08 13.71 -16.46
N LEU A 7 16.73 13.76 -15.18
CA LEU A 7 16.00 12.68 -14.51
C LEU A 7 14.49 12.87 -14.59
N LEU A 8 13.99 14.06 -14.95
CA LEU A 8 12.55 14.31 -15.01
C LEU A 8 11.95 13.78 -16.33
N PRO A 9 10.69 13.31 -16.34
CA PRO A 9 10.03 12.88 -17.56
C PRO A 9 9.81 14.09 -18.46
N GLU A 10 10.10 13.93 -19.73
CA GLU A 10 9.78 14.91 -20.78
C GLU A 10 8.32 14.77 -21.29
N GLY A 11 7.57 13.83 -20.71
CA GLY A 11 6.21 13.47 -21.13
C GLY A 11 5.19 14.60 -20.94
N LYS A 12 4.10 14.53 -21.72
CA LYS A 12 3.00 15.50 -21.71
C LYS A 12 2.32 15.58 -20.33
N GLY A 13 1.87 16.76 -19.93
CA GLY A 13 1.03 16.96 -18.73
C GLY A 13 1.69 16.62 -17.37
N ILE A 14 0.87 16.49 -16.32
CA ILE A 14 1.34 16.48 -14.91
C ILE A 14 1.46 15.05 -14.32
N LEU A 15 0.71 14.08 -14.86
CA LEU A 15 0.65 12.72 -14.31
C LEU A 15 2.03 12.00 -14.18
N PRO A 16 2.99 12.15 -15.13
CA PRO A 16 4.35 11.62 -14.97
C PRO A 16 5.04 12.07 -13.69
N TYR A 17 4.94 13.36 -13.37
CA TYR A 17 5.57 13.94 -12.18
C TYR A 17 4.89 13.46 -10.91
N TYR A 18 3.55 13.35 -10.92
CA TYR A 18 2.80 12.77 -9.83
C TYR A 18 3.27 11.34 -9.51
N MET A 19 3.43 10.49 -10.53
CA MET A 19 3.93 9.13 -10.35
C MET A 19 5.34 9.09 -9.77
N LEU A 20 6.26 9.92 -10.27
CA LEU A 20 7.62 9.99 -9.73
C LEU A 20 7.68 10.45 -8.27
N VAL A 21 6.94 11.49 -7.91
CA VAL A 21 6.88 11.98 -6.53
C VAL A 21 6.39 10.86 -5.62
N LEU A 22 5.31 10.18 -6.00
CA LEU A 22 4.80 9.06 -5.22
C LEU A 22 5.77 7.88 -5.15
N SER A 23 6.52 7.61 -6.22
CA SER A 23 7.56 6.56 -6.21
C SER A 23 8.68 6.90 -5.24
N VAL A 24 9.18 8.13 -5.23
CA VAL A 24 10.24 8.57 -4.29
C VAL A 24 9.75 8.43 -2.84
N ILE A 25 8.53 8.88 -2.54
CA ILE A 25 7.93 8.73 -1.20
C ILE A 25 7.84 7.24 -0.82
N SER A 26 7.47 6.39 -1.78
CA SER A 26 7.30 4.94 -1.56
C SER A 26 8.63 4.23 -1.34
N ILE A 27 9.70 4.63 -2.03
CA ILE A 27 11.06 4.13 -1.79
C ILE A 27 11.51 4.51 -0.38
N GLY A 28 11.28 5.76 0.05
CA GLY A 28 11.54 6.20 1.41
C GLY A 28 10.77 5.38 2.45
N ASN A 29 9.48 5.13 2.19
CA ASN A 29 8.65 4.28 3.05
C ASN A 29 9.15 2.83 3.12
N CYS A 30 9.58 2.25 1.99
CA CYS A 30 10.21 0.94 1.94
C CYS A 30 11.44 0.90 2.87
N LEU A 31 12.41 1.79 2.66
CA LEU A 31 13.62 1.85 3.51
C LEU A 31 13.26 2.00 5.00
N GLN A 32 12.32 2.90 5.30
CA GLN A 32 11.84 3.12 6.65
C GLN A 32 11.25 1.85 7.29
N THR A 33 10.49 1.03 6.55
CA THR A 33 9.91 -0.22 7.10
C THR A 33 10.95 -1.30 7.43
N TYR A 34 12.13 -1.24 6.81
CA TYR A 34 13.26 -2.11 7.14
C TYR A 34 14.06 -1.63 8.36
N SER A 35 14.00 -0.33 8.67
CA SER A 35 14.68 0.25 9.84
C SER A 35 13.79 0.36 11.06
N THR A 36 12.49 0.61 10.90
CA THR A 36 11.54 0.82 12.00
C THR A 36 10.09 0.51 11.62
N LEU A 37 9.35 -0.05 12.59
CA LEU A 37 7.91 -0.30 12.46
C LEU A 37 7.04 0.88 12.89
N HIS A 38 7.64 1.94 13.44
CA HIS A 38 6.90 3.02 14.11
C HIS A 38 5.78 3.62 13.25
N PHE A 39 6.08 4.04 12.02
CA PHE A 39 5.09 4.69 11.16
C PHE A 39 4.07 3.71 10.60
N THR A 40 4.50 2.50 10.23
CA THR A 40 3.60 1.51 9.66
C THR A 40 2.63 0.96 10.71
N ARG A 41 3.02 0.90 11.99
CA ARG A 41 2.11 0.65 13.12
C ARG A 41 1.07 1.75 13.31
N ARG A 42 1.37 2.99 12.95
CA ARG A 42 0.37 4.07 12.99
C ARG A 42 -0.69 3.90 11.91
N VAL A 43 -0.34 3.29 10.77
CA VAL A 43 -1.28 2.91 9.71
C VAL A 43 -2.09 1.69 10.15
N TYR A 44 -1.42 0.59 10.51
CA TYR A 44 -2.03 -0.64 11.00
C TYR A 44 -2.12 -0.65 12.53
N ASN A 45 -3.00 0.19 13.06
CA ASN A 45 -3.13 0.42 14.51
C ASN A 45 -4.29 -0.34 15.19
N GLY A 46 -4.89 -1.30 14.49
CA GLY A 46 -5.87 -2.22 15.07
C GLY A 46 -5.20 -3.15 16.08
N ARG A 47 -5.82 -3.32 17.25
CA ARG A 47 -5.31 -4.17 18.33
C ARG A 47 -6.13 -5.45 18.47
N PHE A 48 -5.47 -6.54 18.80
CA PHE A 48 -6.05 -7.88 18.82
C PHE A 48 -5.61 -8.67 20.06
N ILE A 49 -6.44 -9.64 20.44
CA ILE A 49 -6.14 -10.68 21.42
C ILE A 49 -6.33 -12.06 20.81
N ARG A 50 -5.75 -13.08 21.44
CA ARG A 50 -5.91 -14.48 21.02
C ARG A 50 -7.37 -14.91 21.11
N ASN A 51 -7.85 -15.57 20.06
CA ASN A 51 -9.19 -16.16 20.03
C ASN A 51 -9.24 -17.41 20.92
N THR A 52 -9.88 -17.30 22.08
CA THR A 52 -10.04 -18.43 23.03
C THR A 52 -11.13 -19.42 22.62
N LYS A 53 -11.89 -19.13 21.55
CA LYS A 53 -12.97 -20.00 21.05
C LYS A 53 -12.48 -21.08 20.07
N LEU A 54 -11.21 -21.06 19.67
CA LEU A 54 -10.67 -22.09 18.78
C LEU A 54 -10.55 -23.43 19.52
N PRO A 55 -10.88 -24.56 18.85
CA PRO A 55 -10.71 -25.88 19.45
C PRO A 55 -9.23 -26.18 19.73
N PRO A 56 -8.89 -27.14 20.62
CA PRO A 56 -7.50 -27.54 20.86
C PRO A 56 -6.88 -28.20 19.61
N ALA A 57 -5.55 -28.27 19.58
CA ALA A 57 -4.82 -28.92 18.50
C ALA A 57 -5.15 -30.42 18.40
N THR A 58 -5.23 -30.90 17.16
CA THR A 58 -5.45 -32.31 16.80
C THR A 58 -4.43 -32.73 15.74
N ALA A 59 -4.46 -33.99 15.30
CA ALA A 59 -3.58 -34.48 14.25
C ALA A 59 -3.73 -33.73 12.90
N THR A 60 -4.87 -33.09 12.66
CA THR A 60 -5.18 -32.39 11.38
C THR A 60 -5.47 -30.91 11.56
N PHE A 61 -5.47 -30.40 12.79
CA PHE A 61 -5.79 -29.01 13.08
C PHE A 61 -4.85 -28.44 14.13
N ASN A 62 -4.31 -27.26 13.84
CA ASN A 62 -3.51 -26.48 14.77
C ASN A 62 -4.09 -25.06 14.89
N PRO A 63 -4.49 -24.61 16.09
CA PRO A 63 -5.05 -23.27 16.29
C PRO A 63 -4.12 -22.13 15.85
N GLU A 64 -2.81 -22.35 15.89
CA GLU A 64 -1.82 -21.33 15.49
C GLU A 64 -1.80 -21.07 13.98
N ASP A 65 -2.27 -22.05 13.19
CA ASP A 65 -2.38 -21.98 11.73
C ASP A 65 -3.72 -21.39 11.27
N SER A 66 -4.67 -21.17 12.21
CA SER A 66 -5.96 -20.56 11.90
C SER A 66 -5.81 -19.08 11.55
N ILE A 67 -6.50 -18.64 10.49
CA ILE A 67 -6.63 -17.21 10.15
C ILE A 67 -7.45 -16.43 11.18
N ASP A 68 -8.28 -17.12 11.98
CA ASP A 68 -9.12 -16.54 13.03
C ASP A 68 -8.49 -16.62 14.43
N LYS A 69 -7.16 -16.86 14.50
CA LYS A 69 -6.43 -16.96 15.77
C LYS A 69 -6.41 -15.68 16.59
N LEU A 70 -6.72 -14.54 15.97
CA LEU A 70 -6.80 -13.24 16.61
C LEU A 70 -8.19 -12.63 16.42
N VAL A 71 -8.71 -11.99 17.46
CA VAL A 71 -9.95 -11.21 17.41
C VAL A 71 -9.69 -9.75 17.77
N PRO A 72 -10.38 -8.78 17.13
CA PRO A 72 -10.21 -7.36 17.45
C PRO A 72 -10.57 -7.05 18.91
N ALA A 73 -9.74 -6.25 19.57
CA ALA A 73 -9.88 -5.83 20.96
C ALA A 73 -9.18 -4.49 21.18
N GLN A 74 -9.73 -3.41 20.62
CA GLN A 74 -9.08 -2.09 20.58
C GLN A 74 -8.82 -1.50 21.98
N ASP A 75 -9.77 -1.70 22.89
CA ASP A 75 -9.78 -1.10 24.23
C ASP A 75 -9.10 -1.97 25.30
N ASP A 76 -8.67 -3.19 24.94
CA ASP A 76 -8.02 -4.09 25.88
C ASP A 76 -6.53 -3.68 26.08
N PRO A 77 -6.07 -3.42 27.31
CA PRO A 77 -4.68 -3.05 27.57
C PRO A 77 -3.69 -4.14 27.17
N LYS A 78 -4.09 -5.41 27.18
CA LYS A 78 -3.27 -6.57 26.80
C LYS A 78 -3.25 -6.83 25.28
N ALA A 79 -4.10 -6.15 24.51
CA ALA A 79 -4.14 -6.35 23.07
C ALA A 79 -2.89 -5.80 22.37
N THR A 80 -2.49 -6.43 21.27
CA THR A 80 -1.32 -6.01 20.50
C THR A 80 -1.66 -5.80 19.03
N ASP A 81 -0.90 -4.98 18.32
CA ASP A 81 -0.99 -4.89 16.87
C ASP A 81 -0.46 -6.16 16.19
N GLN A 82 -0.85 -6.37 14.93
CA GLN A 82 -0.35 -7.47 14.11
C GLN A 82 0.93 -7.11 13.34
N MET A 83 1.49 -5.91 13.57
CA MET A 83 2.63 -5.43 12.80
C MET A 83 3.95 -5.97 13.38
N THR A 84 4.35 -7.12 12.84
CA THR A 84 5.63 -7.77 13.14
C THR A 84 6.76 -7.24 12.24
N PRO A 85 8.04 -7.48 12.61
CA PRO A 85 9.17 -7.15 11.73
C PRO A 85 9.09 -7.82 10.34
N LEU A 86 8.56 -9.04 10.26
CA LEU A 86 8.35 -9.73 8.99
C LEU A 86 7.28 -9.03 8.15
N ALA A 87 6.13 -8.70 8.75
CA ALA A 87 5.06 -7.98 8.08
C ALA A 87 5.51 -6.60 7.58
N GLY A 88 6.32 -5.88 8.37
CA GLY A 88 6.94 -4.62 7.96
C GLY A 88 7.79 -4.76 6.70
N ARG A 89 8.68 -5.77 6.63
CA ARG A 89 9.50 -6.03 5.43
C ARG A 89 8.66 -6.44 4.22
N LEU A 90 7.64 -7.27 4.40
CA LEU A 90 6.73 -7.65 3.30
C LEU A 90 5.99 -6.43 2.74
N PHE A 91 5.49 -5.55 3.62
CA PHE A 91 4.87 -4.28 3.23
C PHE A 91 5.86 -3.37 2.50
N GLY A 92 7.10 -3.27 2.98
CA GLY A 92 8.19 -2.53 2.32
C GLY A 92 8.49 -3.05 0.91
N THR A 93 8.69 -4.37 0.76
CA THR A 93 8.94 -5.01 -0.54
C THR A 93 7.81 -4.80 -1.51
N TRP A 94 6.56 -5.00 -1.07
CA TRP A 94 5.39 -4.69 -1.88
C TRP A 94 5.44 -3.24 -2.35
N THR A 95 5.66 -2.31 -1.42
CA THR A 95 5.70 -0.87 -1.71
C THR A 95 6.79 -0.53 -2.72
N LEU A 96 7.96 -1.17 -2.62
CA LEU A 96 9.05 -1.03 -3.59
C LEU A 96 8.64 -1.51 -4.99
N ILE A 97 8.01 -2.69 -5.10
CA ILE A 97 7.52 -3.21 -6.39
C ILE A 97 6.56 -2.20 -7.05
N THR A 98 5.58 -1.69 -6.30
CA THR A 98 4.65 -0.67 -6.85
C THR A 98 5.35 0.64 -7.22
N SER A 99 6.43 1.02 -6.52
CA SER A 99 7.20 2.22 -6.85
C SER A 99 7.99 2.04 -8.14
N ILE A 100 8.55 0.85 -8.39
CA ILE A 100 9.25 0.53 -9.63
C ILE A 100 8.28 0.63 -10.81
N VAL A 101 7.10 0.00 -10.69
CA VAL A 101 6.04 0.10 -11.72
C VAL A 101 5.70 1.56 -12.03
N ARG A 102 5.49 2.39 -11.00
CA ARG A 102 5.17 3.81 -11.17
C ARG A 102 6.33 4.62 -11.77
N CYS A 103 7.58 4.30 -11.40
CA CYS A 103 8.75 4.92 -12.04
C CYS A 103 8.79 4.62 -13.53
N TYR A 104 8.66 3.35 -13.92
CA TYR A 104 8.62 2.98 -15.34
C TYR A 104 7.43 3.63 -16.06
N ALA A 105 6.26 3.63 -15.44
CA ALA A 105 5.07 4.24 -16.01
C ALA A 105 5.25 5.75 -16.23
N ALA A 106 5.90 6.47 -15.32
CA ALA A 106 6.12 7.90 -15.46
C ALA A 106 6.79 8.31 -16.79
N TYR A 107 7.67 7.47 -17.34
CA TYR A 107 8.32 7.74 -18.64
C TYR A 107 7.59 7.10 -19.83
N ASN A 108 6.59 6.24 -19.59
CA ASN A 108 6.00 5.37 -20.62
C ASN A 108 4.47 5.38 -20.61
N LEU A 109 3.83 6.47 -20.16
CA LEU A 109 2.35 6.58 -20.13
C LEU A 109 1.70 6.54 -21.52
N HIS A 110 2.46 6.74 -22.59
CA HIS A 110 1.99 6.60 -23.97
C HIS A 110 1.69 5.15 -24.36
N ILE A 111 2.17 4.18 -23.58
CA ILE A 111 1.95 2.74 -23.77
C ILE A 111 0.79 2.29 -22.86
N GLY A 112 -0.33 1.94 -23.46
CA GLY A 112 -1.58 1.54 -22.80
C GLY A 112 -1.41 0.42 -21.77
N PRO A 113 -0.71 -0.68 -22.07
CA PRO A 113 -0.42 -1.73 -21.08
C PRO A 113 0.34 -1.22 -19.86
N VAL A 114 1.33 -0.34 -20.03
CA VAL A 114 2.10 0.23 -18.91
C VAL A 114 1.22 1.15 -18.07
N TYR A 115 0.43 2.00 -18.73
CA TYR A 115 -0.57 2.84 -18.08
C TYR A 115 -1.53 2.02 -17.22
N ASN A 116 -2.07 0.94 -17.80
CA ASN A 116 -3.03 0.07 -17.13
C ASN A 116 -2.41 -0.65 -15.94
N ILE A 117 -1.18 -1.17 -16.06
CA ILE A 117 -0.50 -1.84 -14.93
C ILE A 117 -0.27 -0.85 -13.79
N ALA A 118 0.16 0.39 -14.08
CA ALA A 118 0.29 1.42 -13.06
C ALA A 118 -1.06 1.72 -12.38
N TYR A 119 -2.12 1.87 -13.17
CA TYR A 119 -3.48 2.07 -12.67
C TYR A 119 -3.93 0.92 -11.73
N TRP A 120 -3.68 -0.34 -12.13
CA TRP A 120 -3.98 -1.52 -11.31
C TRP A 120 -3.25 -1.51 -9.97
N THR A 121 -2.02 -0.99 -9.88
CA THR A 121 -1.35 -0.88 -8.58
C THR A 121 -2.11 0.00 -7.58
N TYR A 122 -2.77 1.07 -8.05
CA TYR A 122 -3.62 1.91 -7.21
C TYR A 122 -4.93 1.19 -6.80
N ILE A 123 -5.53 0.42 -7.71
CA ILE A 123 -6.72 -0.40 -7.41
C ILE A 123 -6.41 -1.42 -6.30
N VAL A 124 -5.30 -2.14 -6.45
CA VAL A 124 -4.89 -3.17 -5.47
C VAL A 124 -4.57 -2.50 -4.13
N ALA A 125 -3.82 -1.39 -4.12
CA ALA A 125 -3.50 -0.67 -2.89
C ALA A 125 -4.77 -0.16 -2.17
N PHE A 126 -5.70 0.46 -2.90
CA PHE A 126 -6.95 0.94 -2.33
C PHE A 126 -7.80 -0.21 -1.78
N SER A 127 -7.94 -1.30 -2.54
CA SER A 127 -8.69 -2.49 -2.13
C SER A 127 -8.10 -3.13 -0.87
N HIS A 128 -6.77 -3.21 -0.79
CA HIS A 128 -6.05 -3.71 0.39
C HIS A 128 -6.31 -2.83 1.62
N PHE A 129 -6.11 -1.51 1.52
CA PHE A 129 -6.38 -0.64 2.66
C PHE A 129 -7.87 -0.62 3.05
N ALA A 130 -8.78 -0.74 2.09
CA ALA A 130 -10.21 -0.86 2.37
C ALA A 130 -10.54 -2.18 3.11
N SER A 131 -9.97 -3.32 2.71
CA SER A 131 -10.20 -4.60 3.40
C SER A 131 -9.62 -4.59 4.82
N GLU A 132 -8.43 -4.02 5.01
CA GLU A 132 -7.79 -3.85 6.32
C GLU A 132 -8.65 -3.00 7.26
N LYS A 133 -9.37 -2.00 6.72
CA LYS A 133 -10.31 -1.19 7.47
C LYS A 133 -11.62 -1.90 7.80
N PHE A 134 -12.31 -2.40 6.77
CA PHE A 134 -13.71 -2.81 6.87
C PHE A 134 -13.90 -4.29 7.21
N ILE A 135 -12.92 -5.13 6.88
CA ILE A 135 -13.00 -6.58 7.05
C ILE A 135 -12.08 -7.01 8.21
N PHE A 136 -10.77 -6.78 8.07
CA PHE A 136 -9.77 -7.29 9.03
C PHE A 136 -9.63 -6.45 10.29
N LYS A 137 -10.09 -5.18 10.26
CA LYS A 137 -10.07 -4.24 11.39
C LYS A 137 -8.68 -4.00 11.97
N SER A 138 -7.64 -4.23 11.17
CA SER A 138 -6.23 -3.96 11.48
C SER A 138 -5.90 -2.47 11.36
N MET A 139 -6.84 -1.66 10.84
CA MET A 139 -6.69 -0.24 10.64
C MET A 139 -7.91 0.53 11.17
N THR A 140 -7.66 1.65 11.86
CA THR A 140 -8.69 2.64 12.22
C THR A 140 -8.62 3.86 11.29
N PHE A 141 -9.65 4.73 11.29
CA PHE A 141 -9.55 5.98 10.52
C PHE A 141 -8.93 7.05 11.40
N GLY A 142 -7.77 7.56 10.96
CA GLY A 142 -7.05 8.65 11.60
C GLY A 142 -6.15 9.35 10.58
N LEU A 143 -5.43 10.38 11.05
CA LEU A 143 -4.56 11.18 10.20
C LEU A 143 -3.52 10.36 9.40
N PRO A 144 -2.85 9.34 9.98
CA PRO A 144 -1.90 8.51 9.23
C PRO A 144 -2.50 7.77 8.02
N GLN A 145 -3.79 7.43 8.08
CA GLN A 145 -4.51 6.67 7.06
C GLN A 145 -5.11 7.56 5.97
N VAL A 146 -5.50 8.80 6.31
CA VAL A 146 -6.08 9.74 5.34
C VAL A 146 -5.13 10.00 4.17
N PHE A 147 -3.83 10.08 4.43
CA PHE A 147 -2.82 10.34 3.41
C PHE A 147 -2.80 9.27 2.29
N PRO A 148 -2.58 7.96 2.56
CA PRO A 148 -2.59 6.95 1.52
C PRO A 148 -3.94 6.82 0.80
N PHE A 149 -5.08 6.97 1.50
CA PHE A 149 -6.38 6.95 0.85
C PHE A 149 -6.57 8.14 -0.11
N THR A 150 -6.19 9.35 0.29
CA THR A 150 -6.34 10.54 -0.56
C THR A 150 -5.55 10.38 -1.84
N LEU A 151 -4.28 9.98 -1.76
CA LEU A 151 -3.42 9.81 -2.93
C LEU A 151 -3.90 8.69 -3.86
N ALA A 152 -4.34 7.56 -3.30
CA ALA A 152 -4.89 6.47 -4.09
C ALA A 152 -6.20 6.89 -4.76
N THR A 153 -7.12 7.54 -4.05
CA THR A 153 -8.39 8.02 -4.61
C THR A 153 -8.18 9.07 -5.70
N CYS A 154 -7.26 10.02 -5.50
CA CYS A 154 -6.89 10.98 -6.55
C CYS A 154 -6.40 10.26 -7.81
N ALA A 155 -5.52 9.27 -7.69
CA ALA A 155 -5.04 8.50 -8.84
C ALA A 155 -6.16 7.69 -9.51
N LEU A 156 -7.02 7.06 -8.71
CA LEU A 156 -8.13 6.22 -9.19
C LEU A 156 -9.17 7.01 -9.99
N ILE A 157 -9.41 8.27 -9.63
CA ILE A 157 -10.32 9.15 -10.37
C ILE A 157 -9.58 9.80 -11.54
N TRP A 158 -8.39 10.35 -11.30
CA TRP A 158 -7.71 11.17 -12.28
C TRP A 158 -7.21 10.37 -13.48
N MET A 159 -6.59 9.22 -13.26
CA MET A 159 -5.98 8.44 -14.34
C MET A 159 -7.01 8.07 -15.44
N PRO A 160 -8.17 7.45 -15.13
CA PRO A 160 -9.16 7.17 -16.16
C PRO A 160 -9.63 8.41 -16.94
N LEU A 161 -9.80 9.54 -16.25
CA LEU A 161 -10.27 10.79 -16.87
C LEU A 161 -9.28 11.38 -17.87
N VAL A 162 -7.99 11.17 -17.68
CA VAL A 162 -6.95 11.70 -18.59
C VAL A 162 -6.33 10.64 -19.48
N ARG A 163 -6.85 9.40 -19.49
CA ARG A 163 -6.24 8.29 -20.23
C ARG A 163 -5.96 8.64 -21.70
N ASP A 164 -6.93 9.22 -22.39
CA ASP A 164 -6.83 9.55 -23.83
C ASP A 164 -5.85 10.70 -24.12
N HIS A 165 -5.50 11.51 -23.10
CA HIS A 165 -4.44 12.51 -23.23
C HIS A 165 -3.05 11.87 -23.25
N TYR A 166 -2.90 10.70 -22.62
CA TYR A 166 -1.62 10.07 -22.39
C TYR A 166 -1.36 8.89 -23.33
N VAL A 167 -2.33 7.98 -23.47
CA VAL A 167 -2.14 6.71 -24.18
C VAL A 167 -2.25 6.90 -25.68
N GLU A 168 -1.20 6.53 -26.40
CA GLU A 168 -1.10 6.64 -27.86
C GLU A 168 -1.05 5.25 -28.53
N ILE A 169 -0.51 4.24 -27.82
CA ILE A 169 -0.30 2.88 -28.30
C ILE A 169 -1.03 1.91 -27.35
N ASN A 170 -1.85 0.98 -27.85
CA ASN A 170 -2.49 -0.06 -27.04
C ASN A 170 -1.86 -1.44 -27.25
#